data_AF-A0A086WEV6-F1
#
_entry.id   AF-A0A086WEV6-F1
#
_cell.length_a   1.000
_cell.length_b   1.000
_cell.length_c   1.000
_cell.angle_alpha   90.00
_cell.angle_beta   90.00
_cell.angle_gamma   90.00
#
_symmetry.space_group_name_H-M   'P 1'
#
loop_
_entity.id
_entity.type
_entity.pdbx_description
1 polymer ?
#
loop_
_entity_poly.entity_id
_entity_poly.type
_entity_poly.pdbx_seq_one_letter_code
_entity_poly.pdbx_strand_id
1 'polypeptide(L)'
;MEAVKQVTERGHPATVVAARLGVSSHSLYQWVKRYSAPPAERQKADDQQTEMKRLKAELKRVTEERDILKKAAAYFAKMSG
;
A
#
# COMPACT_ATOMS: atom_id res chain seq x y z
N MET A 1 14.33 -0.03 15.90
CA MET A 1 13.04 -0.53 16.43
C MET A 1 13.28 -1.52 17.54
N GLU A 2 13.54 -1.00 18.73
CA GLU A 2 13.85 -1.82 19.90
C GLU A 2 12.65 -2.66 20.35
N ALA A 3 11.44 -2.12 20.27
CA ALA A 3 10.20 -2.82 20.61
C ALA A 3 9.95 -4.07 19.76
N VAL A 4 10.26 -4.01 18.46
CA VAL A 4 10.11 -5.15 17.55
C VAL A 4 11.10 -6.26 17.94
N LYS A 5 12.37 -5.90 18.18
CA LYS A 5 13.41 -6.84 18.63
C LYS A 5 13.07 -7.49 19.97
N GLN A 6 12.50 -6.74 20.91
CA GLN A 6 12.03 -7.28 22.18
C GLN A 6 11.01 -8.40 21.99
N VAL A 7 10.13 -8.29 20.99
CA VAL A 7 9.13 -9.32 20.69
C VAL A 7 9.71 -10.46 19.85
N THR A 8 10.46 -10.16 18.78
CA THR A 8 10.89 -11.16 17.81
C THR A 8 12.19 -11.88 18.19
N GLU A 9 13.14 -11.19 18.82
CA GLU A 9 14.45 -11.74 19.17
C GLU A 9 14.51 -12.17 20.64
N ARG A 10 13.86 -11.41 21.54
CA ARG A 10 13.90 -11.65 23.00
C ARG A 10 12.65 -12.36 23.56
N GLY A 11 11.66 -12.64 22.71
CA GLY A 11 10.47 -13.41 23.08
C GLY A 11 9.52 -12.74 24.08
N HIS A 12 9.64 -11.43 24.30
CA HIS A 12 8.71 -10.74 25.19
C HIS A 12 7.30 -10.68 24.59
N PRO A 13 6.24 -10.86 25.40
CA PRO A 13 4.87 -10.71 24.92
C PRO A 13 4.63 -9.30 24.38
N ALA A 14 4.06 -9.21 23.18
CA ALA A 14 3.73 -7.94 22.54
C ALA A 14 2.84 -7.07 23.43
N THR A 15 1.90 -7.66 24.16
CA THR A 15 1.03 -6.93 25.10
C THR A 15 1.81 -6.23 26.22
N VAL A 16 2.84 -6.87 26.77
CA VAL A 16 3.70 -6.32 27.82
C VAL A 16 4.58 -5.20 27.28
N VAL A 17 5.18 -5.41 26.10
CA VAL A 17 6.01 -4.38 25.45
C VAL A 17 5.15 -3.17 25.06
N ALA A 18 3.95 -3.40 24.54
CA ALA A 18 3.00 -2.35 24.18
C ALA A 18 2.57 -1.51 25.39
N ALA A 19 2.23 -2.17 26.51
CA ALA A 19 1.88 -1.50 27.76
C ALA A 19 3.02 -0.61 28.29
N ARG A 20 4.26 -1.11 28.27
CA ARG A 20 5.45 -0.33 28.68
C ARG A 20 5.71 0.90 27.80
N LEU A 21 5.35 0.81 26.51
CA LEU A 21 5.52 1.89 25.54
C LEU A 21 4.31 2.83 25.46
N GLY A 22 3.23 2.57 26.20
CA GLY A 22 2.01 3.36 26.16
C GLY A 22 1.27 3.29 24.81
N VAL A 23 1.44 2.21 24.04
CA VAL A 23 0.78 2.01 22.75
C VAL A 23 -0.20 0.85 22.80
N SER A 24 -1.13 0.79 21.84
CA SER A 24 -2.01 -0.37 21.72
C SER A 24 -1.21 -1.62 21.33
N SER A 25 -1.65 -2.78 21.82
CA SER A 25 -1.08 -4.07 21.39
C SER A 25 -1.23 -4.27 19.88
N HIS A 26 -2.32 -3.78 19.28
CA HIS A 26 -2.55 -3.83 17.84
C HIS A 26 -1.45 -3.09 17.07
N SER A 27 -1.11 -1.86 17.48
CA SER A 27 -0.05 -1.06 16.86
C SER A 27 1.29 -1.78 16.92
N LEU A 28 1.61 -2.40 18.06
CA LEU A 28 2.85 -3.16 18.19
C LEU A 28 2.86 -4.40 17.31
N TYR A 29 1.76 -5.15 17.21
CA TYR A 29 1.66 -6.28 16.27
C TYR A 29 1.85 -5.84 14.81
N GLN A 30 1.31 -4.68 14.42
CA GLN A 30 1.54 -4.11 13.09
C GLN A 30 3.01 -3.77 12.87
N TRP A 31 3.70 -3.22 13.87
CA TRP A 31 5.13 -2.99 13.79
C TRP A 31 5.92 -4.29 13.68
N VAL A 32 5.61 -5.29 14.51
CA VAL A 32 6.27 -6.60 14.43
C VAL A 32 6.12 -7.21 13.04
N LYS A 33 4.90 -7.22 12.50
CA LYS A 33 4.63 -7.71 11.14
C LYS A 33 5.37 -6.93 10.06
N ARG A 34 5.36 -5.59 10.16
CA ARG A 34 6.01 -4.74 9.16
C ARG A 34 7.53 -4.85 9.21
N TYR A 35 8.10 -4.99 10.39
CA TYR A 35 9.53 -4.79 10.64
C TYR A 35 10.29 -6.07 11.00
N SER A 36 9.62 -7.22 11.02
CA SER A 36 10.27 -8.54 11.04
C SER A 36 11.03 -8.81 9.74
N ALA A 37 10.65 -8.17 8.62
CA ALA A 37 11.35 -8.28 7.35
C ALA A 37 12.59 -7.35 7.27
N PRO A 38 13.65 -7.76 6.57
CA PRO A 38 14.83 -6.92 6.32
C PRO A 38 14.47 -5.56 5.70
N PRO A 39 15.21 -4.48 6.02
CA PRO A 39 14.95 -3.15 5.46
C PRO A 39 14.85 -3.10 3.94
N ALA A 40 15.70 -3.85 3.23
CA ALA A 40 15.70 -3.90 1.77
C ALA A 40 14.40 -4.50 1.19
N GLU A 41 13.87 -5.55 1.82
CA GLU A 41 12.60 -6.17 1.41
C GLU A 41 11.42 -5.24 1.67
N ARG A 42 11.44 -4.52 2.81
CA ARG A 42 10.41 -3.53 3.15
C ARG A 42 10.40 -2.38 2.15
N GLN A 43 11.57 -1.85 1.82
CA GLN A 43 11.71 -0.79 0.82
C GLN A 43 11.18 -1.26 -0.54
N LYS A 44 11.58 -2.46 -0.97
CA LYS A 44 11.08 -3.05 -2.22
C LYS A 44 9.54 -3.18 -2.23
N ALA A 45 8.94 -3.63 -1.13
CA ALA A 45 7.48 -3.74 -1.02
C ALA A 45 6.79 -2.37 -1.07
N ASP A 46 7.35 -1.36 -0.39
CA ASP A 46 6.84 0.02 -0.41
C ASP A 46 6.96 0.64 -1.81
N ASP A 47 8.07 0.40 -2.51
CA ASP A 47 8.29 0.84 -3.90
C ASP A 47 7.30 0.17 -4.85
N GLN A 48 7.12 -1.15 -4.73
CA GLN A 48 6.13 -1.90 -5.52
C GLN A 48 4.70 -1.40 -5.28
N GLN A 49 4.36 -1.07 -4.03
CA GLN A 49 3.04 -0.51 -3.71
C GLN A 49 2.86 0.88 -4.32
N THR A 50 3.91 1.69 -4.33
CA THR A 50 3.91 3.03 -4.95
C THR A 50 3.73 2.93 -6.46
N GLU A 51 4.48 2.04 -7.11
CA GLU A 51 4.36 1.80 -8.55
C GLU A 51 2.97 1.24 -8.91
N MET A 52 2.43 0.32 -8.11
CA MET A 52 1.06 -0.17 -8.30
C MET A 52 0.01 0.94 -8.22
N LYS A 53 0.17 1.91 -7.32
CA LYS A 53 -0.73 3.07 -7.25
C LYS A 53 -0.59 3.95 -8.50
N ARG A 54 0.64 4.22 -8.94
CA ARG A 54 0.94 4.99 -10.15
C ARG A 54 0.31 4.35 -11.39
N LEU A 55 0.54 3.05 -11.59
CA LEU A 55 0.01 2.29 -12.72
C LEU A 55 -1.52 2.25 -12.71
N LYS A 56 -2.16 2.09 -11.54
CA LYS A 56 -3.63 2.14 -11.44
C LYS A 56 -4.20 3.51 -11.80
N ALA A 57 -3.55 4.60 -11.38
CA ALA A 57 -3.96 5.96 -11.72
C ALA A 57 -3.81 6.22 -13.23
N GLU A 58 -2.69 5.81 -13.80
CA GLU A 58 -2.42 5.96 -15.23
C GLU A 58 -3.40 5.12 -16.07
N LEU A 59 -3.64 3.87 -15.69
CA LEU A 59 -4.61 3.00 -16.34
C LEU A 59 -6.01 3.62 -16.35
N LYS A 60 -6.42 4.22 -15.22
CA LYS A 60 -7.70 4.93 -15.11
C LYS A 60 -7.74 6.12 -16.09
N ARG A 61 -6.72 6.97 -16.09
CA ARG A 61 -6.61 8.14 -16.97
C ARG A 61 -6.74 7.75 -18.45
N VAL A 62 -5.93 6.80 -18.92
CA VAL A 62 -5.95 6.39 -20.34
C VAL A 62 -7.24 5.68 -20.72
N THR A 63 -7.89 4.99 -19.78
CA THR A 63 -9.20 4.37 -20.00
C THR A 63 -10.27 5.44 -20.21
N GLU A 64 -10.28 6.47 -19.37
CA GLU A 64 -11.21 7.60 -19.49
C GLU A 64 -11.01 8.37 -20.80
N GLU A 65 -9.77 8.65 -21.18
CA GLU A 65 -9.42 9.30 -22.46
C GLU A 65 -9.93 8.50 -23.67
N ARG A 66 -9.65 7.20 -23.68
CA ARG A 66 -10.16 6.29 -24.72
C ARG A 66 -11.69 6.32 -24.79
N ASP A 67 -12.36 6.30 -23.65
CA ASP A 67 -13.82 6.26 -23.59
C ASP A 67 -14.45 7.57 -24.04
N ILE A 68 -13.82 8.71 -23.78
CA ILE A 68 -14.22 10.01 -24.32
C ILE A 68 -14.12 10.00 -25.85
N LEU A 69 -12.99 9.56 -26.40
CA LEU A 69 -12.80 9.50 -27.85
C LEU A 69 -13.81 8.57 -28.54
N LYS A 70 -14.11 7.40 -27.94
CA LYS A 70 -15.15 6.50 -28.44
C LYS A 70 -16.52 7.14 -28.46
N LYS A 71 -16.89 7.84 -27.38
CA LYS A 71 -18.18 8.56 -27.30
C LYS A 71 -18.26 9.66 -28.36
N ALA A 72 -17.18 10.42 -28.56
CA ALA A 72 -17.12 11.45 -29.59
C ALA A 72 -17.28 10.85 -31.00
N ALA A 73 -16.54 9.79 -31.33
CA ALA A 73 -16.65 9.12 -32.62
C ALA A 73 -18.07 8.59 -32.89
N ALA A 74 -18.72 7.97 -31.89
CA ALA A 74 -20.09 7.50 -32.00
C ALA A 74 -21.09 8.65 -32.21
N TYR A 75 -20.91 9.78 -31.51
CA TYR A 75 -21.71 10.98 -31.70
C TYR A 75 -21.60 11.52 -33.12
N PHE A 76 -20.38 11.67 -33.64
CA PHE A 76 -20.16 12.20 -34.99
C PHE A 76 -20.71 11.26 -36.08
N ALA A 77 -20.51 9.95 -35.95
CA ALA A 77 -21.06 8.97 -36.90
C ALA A 77 -22.60 9.04 -37.00
N LYS A 78 -23.29 9.34 -35.89
CA LYS A 78 -24.74 9.55 -35.87
C LYS A 78 -25.18 10.86 -36.53
N MET A 79 -24.34 11.90 -36.52
CA MET A 79 -24.66 13.21 -37.10
C MET A 79 -24.41 13.29 -38.61
N SER A 80 -23.62 12.35 -39.15
CA SER A 80 -23.21 12.33 -40.57
C SER A 80 -24.01 11.37 -41.44
N GLY A 81 -25.00 10.67 -40.88
CA GLY A 81 -25.92 9.75 -41.59
C GLY A 81 -27.35 10.22 -41.44
#